data_AF-A0A7S2VKI0-F1
#
_entry.id   AF-A0A7S2VKI0-F1
#
_cell.length_a   1.000
_cell.length_b   1.000
_cell.length_c   1.000
_cell.angle_alpha   90.00
_cell.angle_beta   90.00
_cell.angle_gamma   90.00
#
_symmetry.space_group_name_H-M   'P 1'
#
loop_
_entity.id
_entity.type
_entity.pdbx_description
1 polymer ?
#
loop_
_entity_poly.entity_id
_entity_poly.type
_entity_poly.pdbx_seq_one_letter_code
_entity_poly.pdbx_strand_id
1 'polypeptide(L)'
;KYSGLSFGTLFDVWKTLSAKPMFLGEYGADAYNAKVHSVDEFSQAKATRMLTQQIVQASSVTGGVCIGGLIFELADEWWKDGAGAPGQHDVGGVVPGGG
;
A
#
# COMPACT_ATOMS: atom_id res chain seq x y z
N LYS A 1 -8.89 0.20 6.13
CA LYS A 1 -8.72 1.66 6.35
C LYS A 1 -7.31 2.00 5.90
N TYR A 2 -7.12 3.04 5.08
CA TYR A 2 -5.78 3.52 4.73
C TYR A 2 -5.12 4.10 5.99
N SER A 3 -3.91 3.64 6.29
CA SER A 3 -3.19 3.94 7.52
C SER A 3 -2.00 4.87 7.29
N GLY A 4 -1.83 5.36 6.06
CA GLY A 4 -0.71 6.21 5.66
C GLY A 4 0.63 5.48 5.78
N LEU A 5 1.58 6.11 6.48
CA LEU A 5 2.97 5.66 6.58
C LEU A 5 3.19 4.51 7.60
N SER A 6 2.13 3.88 8.11
CA SER A 6 2.23 2.82 9.11
C SER A 6 1.19 1.73 8.94
N PHE A 7 1.56 0.49 9.25
CA PHE A 7 0.60 -0.60 9.42
C PHE A 7 -0.14 -0.55 10.77
N GLY A 8 0.18 0.40 11.64
CA GLY A 8 -0.41 0.53 12.97
C GLY A 8 -0.21 -0.76 13.78
N THR A 9 -1.30 -1.31 14.30
CA THR A 9 -1.30 -2.52 15.12
C THR A 9 -1.54 -3.81 14.31
N LEU A 10 -1.46 -3.77 12.97
CA LEU A 10 -1.79 -4.89 12.10
C LEU A 10 -1.09 -6.20 12.50
N PHE A 11 0.22 -6.15 12.75
CA PHE A 11 0.99 -7.35 13.11
C PHE A 11 0.62 -7.89 14.48
N ASP A 12 0.29 -7.02 15.44
CA ASP A 12 -0.13 -7.44 16.77
C ASP A 12 -1.54 -8.02 16.77
N VAL A 13 -2.44 -7.43 15.98
CA VAL A 13 -3.79 -7.99 15.76
C VAL A 13 -3.70 -9.35 15.07
N TRP A 14 -2.81 -9.53 14.09
CA TRP A 14 -2.67 -10.84 13.44
C TRP A 14 -2.22 -11.94 14.41
N LYS A 15 -1.29 -11.64 15.32
CA LYS A 15 -0.84 -12.58 16.36
C LYS A 15 -1.99 -13.12 17.21
N THR A 16 -3.03 -12.31 17.47
CA THR A 16 -4.18 -12.74 18.27
C THR A 16 -5.20 -13.54 17.47
N LEU A 17 -5.23 -13.37 16.14
CA LEU A 17 -6.20 -14.01 15.25
C LEU A 17 -5.71 -15.33 14.65
N SER A 18 -4.40 -15.48 14.44
CA SER A 18 -3.85 -16.67 13.78
C SER A 18 -2.44 -17.02 14.27
N ALA A 19 -2.18 -18.32 14.36
CA ALA A 19 -0.82 -18.85 14.54
C ALA A 19 -0.05 -18.99 13.21
N LYS A 20 -0.70 -18.73 12.06
CA LYS A 20 -0.06 -18.80 10.74
C LYS A 20 0.77 -17.54 10.48
N PRO A 21 1.88 -17.62 9.71
CA PRO A 21 2.59 -16.42 9.28
C PRO A 21 1.71 -15.52 8.41
N MET A 22 1.90 -14.21 8.54
CA MET A 22 1.27 -13.18 7.71
C MET A 22 2.11 -12.91 6.48
N PHE A 23 1.46 -12.79 5.32
CA PHE A 23 2.06 -12.25 4.11
C PHE A 23 1.23 -11.04 3.65
N LEU A 24 1.90 -9.92 3.35
CA LEU A 24 1.22 -8.77 2.76
C LEU A 24 1.16 -8.96 1.26
N GLY A 25 -0.02 -9.37 0.77
CA GLY A 25 -0.26 -9.56 -0.67
C GLY A 25 0.03 -8.30 -1.48
N GLU A 26 -0.26 -7.13 -0.92
CA GLU A 26 -0.03 -5.83 -1.53
C GLU A 26 0.31 -4.79 -0.44
N TYR A 27 1.28 -3.92 -0.71
CA TYR A 27 1.52 -2.69 0.04
C TYR A 27 2.25 -1.67 -0.84
N GLY A 28 2.11 -0.38 -0.54
CA GLY A 28 2.77 0.66 -1.31
C GLY A 28 2.02 1.98 -1.17
N ALA A 29 2.34 2.89 -2.09
CA ALA A 29 1.64 4.14 -2.29
C ALA A 29 1.67 4.49 -3.79
N ASP A 30 0.65 5.20 -4.23
CA ASP A 30 0.62 5.82 -5.56
C ASP A 30 1.65 6.96 -5.63
N ALA A 31 2.22 7.20 -6.81
CA ALA A 31 3.04 8.38 -7.09
C ALA A 31 2.20 9.61 -7.43
N TYR A 32 0.94 9.47 -7.83
CA TYR A 32 0.09 10.61 -8.17
C TYR A 32 -0.49 11.29 -6.93
N ASN A 33 -0.22 12.59 -6.77
CA ASN A 33 -0.77 13.41 -5.69
C ASN A 33 -2.00 14.17 -6.15
N ALA A 34 -3.18 13.71 -5.72
CA ALA A 34 -4.46 14.28 -6.14
C ALA A 34 -4.72 15.72 -5.64
N LYS A 35 -3.91 16.24 -4.69
CA LYS A 35 -4.06 17.62 -4.18
C LYS A 35 -3.45 18.66 -5.10
N VAL A 36 -2.39 18.28 -5.79
CA VAL A 36 -1.63 19.16 -6.72
C VAL A 36 -1.75 18.70 -8.16
N HIS A 37 -2.43 17.57 -8.41
CA HIS A 37 -2.63 16.97 -9.72
C HIS A 37 -1.32 16.72 -10.47
N SER A 38 -0.32 16.20 -9.76
CA SER A 38 1.00 15.90 -10.33
C SER A 38 1.63 14.67 -9.68
N VAL A 39 2.60 14.10 -10.37
CA VAL A 39 3.48 13.04 -9.83
C VAL A 39 4.32 13.58 -8.67
N ASP A 40 4.42 12.80 -7.61
CA ASP A 40 5.19 13.00 -6.37
C ASP A 40 5.86 11.68 -5.95
N GLU A 41 6.89 11.29 -6.71
CA GLU A 41 7.69 10.08 -6.45
C GLU A 41 8.40 10.14 -5.09
N PHE A 42 8.64 11.33 -4.54
CA PHE A 42 9.28 11.47 -3.23
C PHE A 42 8.36 10.96 -2.12
N SER A 43 7.09 11.35 -2.15
CA SER A 43 6.08 10.85 -1.21
C SER A 43 5.87 9.35 -1.35
N GLN A 44 5.81 8.83 -2.57
CA GLN A 44 5.76 7.38 -2.82
C GLN A 44 6.97 6.67 -2.22
N ALA A 45 8.19 7.09 -2.55
CA ALA A 45 9.42 6.46 -2.06
C ALA A 45 9.49 6.49 -0.53
N LYS A 46 9.06 7.59 0.09
CA LYS A 46 8.97 7.71 1.55
C LYS A 46 8.00 6.69 2.14
N ALA A 47 6.78 6.60 1.60
CA ALA A 47 5.77 5.66 2.07
C ALA A 47 6.24 4.21 1.93
N THR A 48 6.67 3.82 0.72
CA THR A 48 7.14 2.46 0.43
C THR A 48 8.31 2.07 1.32
N ARG A 49 9.28 2.97 1.55
CA ARG A 49 10.38 2.73 2.48
C ARG A 49 9.89 2.49 3.91
N MET A 50 9.03 3.36 4.44
CA MET A 50 8.54 3.26 5.82
C MET A 50 7.72 1.99 6.05
N LEU A 51 6.89 1.60 5.09
CA LEU A 51 6.12 0.36 5.14
C LEU A 51 7.04 -0.86 5.04
N THR A 52 7.98 -0.88 4.09
CA THR A 52 8.97 -1.96 3.95
C THR A 52 9.77 -2.16 5.24
N GLN A 53 10.20 -1.07 5.89
CA GLN A 53 10.93 -1.13 7.16
C GLN A 53 10.10 -1.80 8.27
N GLN A 54 8.79 -1.54 8.33
CA GLN A 54 7.90 -2.20 9.30
C GLN A 54 7.73 -3.69 8.99
N ILE A 55 7.68 -4.09 7.71
CA ILE A 55 7.67 -5.51 7.31
C ILE A 55 8.94 -6.20 7.81
N VAL A 56 10.10 -5.57 7.61
CA VAL A 56 11.39 -6.10 8.08
C VAL A 56 11.43 -6.20 9.60
N GLN A 57 10.94 -5.19 10.33
CA GLN A 57 10.85 -5.22 11.79
C GLN A 57 9.90 -6.32 12.30
N ALA A 58 8.82 -6.59 11.57
CA ALA A 58 7.86 -7.64 11.88
C ALA A 58 8.27 -9.02 11.33
N SER A 59 9.49 -9.18 10.80
CA SER A 59 9.93 -10.40 10.14
C SER A 59 9.89 -11.62 11.06
N SER A 60 9.37 -12.73 10.55
CA SER A 60 9.38 -14.04 11.23
C SER A 60 10.79 -14.57 11.48
N VAL A 61 11.78 -14.14 10.69
CA VAL A 61 13.20 -14.48 10.89
C VAL A 61 13.73 -13.90 12.20
N THR A 62 13.20 -12.75 12.63
CA THR A 62 13.57 -12.07 13.88
C THR A 62 12.53 -12.24 14.99
N GLY A 63 11.66 -13.25 14.89
CA GLY A 63 10.63 -13.55 15.90
C GLY A 63 9.31 -12.77 15.76
N GLY A 64 9.11 -12.04 14.66
CA GLY A 64 7.84 -11.44 14.28
C GLY A 64 6.88 -12.43 13.60
N VAL A 65 5.82 -11.92 12.98
CA VAL A 65 4.79 -12.75 12.32
C VAL A 65 4.78 -12.64 10.80
N CYS A 66 5.51 -11.69 10.23
CA CYS A 66 5.45 -11.37 8.81
C CYS A 66 6.52 -12.15 8.06
N ILE A 67 6.15 -12.83 6.97
CA ILE A 67 7.09 -13.50 6.07
C ILE A 67 7.46 -12.64 4.86
N GLY A 68 6.93 -11.42 4.76
CA GLY A 68 7.23 -10.47 3.69
C GLY A 68 5.98 -9.83 3.08
N GLY A 69 6.17 -9.19 1.94
CA GLY A 69 5.08 -8.66 1.13
C GLY A 69 5.51 -8.27 -0.27
N LEU A 70 4.54 -7.94 -1.12
CA LEU A 70 4.78 -7.45 -2.48
C LEU A 70 4.46 -5.97 -2.57
N ILE A 71 5.42 -5.21 -3.13
CA ILE A 71 5.17 -3.82 -3.50
C ILE A 71 4.12 -3.83 -4.61
N PHE A 72 3.03 -3.15 -4.33
CA PHE A 72 2.00 -2.84 -5.29
C PHE A 72 2.13 -1.36 -5.66
N GLU A 73 2.47 -1.00 -6.89
CA GLU A 73 2.64 -1.85 -8.08
C GLU A 73 4.01 -1.70 -8.74
N LEU A 74 4.31 -2.61 -9.67
CA LEU A 74 5.57 -2.58 -10.43
C LEU A 74 5.54 -1.53 -11.55
N ALA A 75 4.36 -1.29 -12.13
CA ALA A 75 4.15 -0.34 -13.21
C ALA A 75 2.73 0.22 -13.09
N ASP A 76 2.55 1.50 -13.39
CA ASP A 76 1.29 2.22 -13.25
C ASP A 76 0.11 1.51 -13.94
N GLU A 77 -1.00 1.39 -13.22
CA GLU A 77 -2.26 0.82 -13.71
C GLU A 77 -3.37 1.86 -13.89
N TRP A 78 -4.54 1.34 -14.30
CA TRP A 78 -5.76 2.14 -14.42
C TRP A 78 -6.63 2.03 -13.19
N TRP A 79 -7.08 3.20 -12.74
CA TRP A 79 -8.13 3.31 -11.74
C TRP A 79 -9.51 3.40 -12.41
N LYS A 80 -10.50 2.79 -11.77
CA LYS A 80 -11.89 2.97 -12.20
C LYS A 80 -12.34 4.38 -11.84
N ASP A 81 -12.68 5.16 -12.84
CA ASP A 81 -13.43 6.39 -12.63
C ASP A 81 -14.90 6.05 -12.35
N GLY A 82 -15.41 6.46 -11.19
CA GLY A 82 -16.82 6.29 -10.82
C GLY A 82 -17.78 7.11 -11.69
N ALA A 83 -17.28 8.13 -12.39
CA ALA A 83 -18.02 8.90 -13.38
C ALA A 83 -17.74 8.46 -14.83
N GLY A 84 -16.85 7.48 -15.03
CA GLY A 84 -16.42 6.99 -16.34
C GLY A 84 -17.35 5.94 -16.96
N ALA A 85 -17.03 5.54 -18.19
CA ALA A 85 -17.72 4.51 -18.95
C ALA A 85 -16.90 3.20 -18.99
N PRO A 86 -17.48 2.02 -18.72
CA PRO A 86 -16.75 0.74 -18.66
C PRO A 86 -15.99 0.32 -19.93
N GLY A 87 -16.30 0.93 -21.08
CA GLY A 87 -15.68 0.66 -22.37
C GLY A 87 -14.77 1.77 -22.87
N GLN A 88 -14.48 2.79 -22.06
CA GLN A 88 -13.63 3.92 -22.44
C GLN A 88 -12.43 4.04 -21.50
N HIS A 89 -11.36 4.61 -22.03
CA HIS A 89 -10.20 5.01 -21.25
C HIS A 89 -10.42 6.45 -20.78
N ASP A 90 -11.12 6.57 -19.65
CA ASP A 90 -11.40 7.87 -19.04
C ASP A 90 -10.19 8.39 -18.27
N VAL A 91 -9.96 9.70 -18.33
CA VAL A 91 -8.94 10.38 -17.53
C VAL A 91 -9.58 10.72 -16.19
N GLY A 92 -9.46 9.83 -15.20
CA GLY A 92 -10.10 9.98 -13.89
C GLY A 92 -9.83 8.82 -12.93
N GLY A 93 -10.50 8.85 -11.78
CA GLY A 93 -10.27 7.89 -10.69
C GLY A 93 -9.21 8.34 -9.71
N VAL A 94 -9.49 8.19 -8.40
CA VAL A 94 -8.56 8.55 -7.32
C VAL A 94 -8.53 7.40 -6.32
N VAL A 95 -7.33 6.95 -5.98
CA VAL A 95 -7.12 5.91 -4.97
C VAL A 95 -7.66 6.35 -3.60
N PRO A 96 -8.09 5.40 -2.74
CA PRO A 96 -8.41 5.72 -1.36
C PRO A 96 -7.22 6.41 -0.66
N GLY A 97 -7.41 7.65 -0.23
CA GLY A 97 -6.36 8.47 0.39
C GLY A 97 -5.78 9.56 -0.52
N GLY A 98 -6.01 9.50 -1.83
CA GLY A 98 -5.65 10.54 -2.79
C GLY A 98 -4.19 10.59 -3.22
N GLY A 99 -3.44 9.49 -3.00
CA GLY A 99 -1.98 9.47 -3.08
C GLY A 99 -1.34 9.86 -1.76
#